data_AF-A0A954UKG2-F1
#
_entry.id   AF-A0A954UKG2-F1
#
_cell.length_a   1.000
_cell.length_b   1.000
_cell.length_c   1.000
_cell.angle_alpha   90.00
_cell.angle_beta   90.00
_cell.angle_gamma   90.00
#
_symmetry.space_group_name_H-M   'P 1'
#
loop_
_entity.id
_entity.type
_entity.pdbx_description
1 polymer ?
#
loop_
_entity_poly.entity_id
_entity_poly.type
_entity_poly.pdbx_seq_one_letter_code
_entity_poly.pdbx_strand_id
1 'polypeptide(L)'
;MTKHLILFAALTVLVNNVRADTFTFGNETIDIELVIIDAPQNVPDLSRTANPAYAGSIPYTFEIAKHEVTEAAFDVVAAVAGFDGEHKVAGPDKPVMVNWLQAAQFVNLLNTSQGFEPAYKFVEGTFSAWSSDDEGFDPGNSFRNRGAAYVLPDVDEWYKSAYFDSESTSYFRYTTGSNQPPKPVEDGTTPGTAVCNAFPLEPEPRGPADVFAAGGLSPYGTMAQGGNAQEWNETELDLVNDTLDTNWIVRGGSWNGDCNFADNRVLSSFANQTSTAGFRVGKVTPAPFVRGDFDRDGVLGIADLEFLIAHAVIGSNSVRFAHDLDGNHMIESDDVKIWLHELFGTWLGDANLDGEFNSSDLSLVLQAGEYEDELVNNSSWASGDWNGDGEFTTSDLILAFEDGGYEQGPRNAVVPVPEPGSLTLLMCGIVKLAAHRRRAN
;
A
#
# COMPACT_ATOMS: atom_id res chain seq x y z
N MET A 1 -29.30 49.88 -11.34
CA MET A 1 -29.51 48.46 -11.69
C MET A 1 -28.40 47.65 -11.07
N THR A 2 -28.65 47.18 -9.85
CA THR A 2 -27.66 46.57 -8.96
C THR A 2 -27.69 45.06 -9.18
N LYS A 3 -26.74 44.53 -9.96
CA LYS A 3 -26.62 43.08 -10.20
C LYS A 3 -26.22 42.42 -8.88
N HIS A 4 -27.11 41.60 -8.34
CA HIS A 4 -26.83 40.74 -7.20
C HIS A 4 -25.96 39.57 -7.69
N LEU A 5 -24.77 39.45 -7.11
CA LEU A 5 -23.89 38.31 -7.25
C LEU A 5 -24.48 37.18 -6.39
N ILE A 6 -25.02 36.14 -7.03
CA ILE A 6 -25.50 34.95 -6.35
C ILE A 6 -24.25 34.13 -5.98
N LEU A 7 -23.96 34.09 -4.68
CA LEU A 7 -22.96 33.21 -4.09
C LEU A 7 -23.50 31.77 -4.22
N PHE A 8 -22.86 30.94 -5.03
CA PHE A 8 -23.09 29.50 -4.99
C PHE A 8 -22.49 28.99 -3.67
N ALA A 9 -23.34 28.69 -2.70
CA ALA A 9 -22.95 27.85 -1.58
C ALA A 9 -22.68 26.45 -2.14
N ALA A 10 -21.43 25.99 -2.06
CA ALA A 10 -21.10 24.60 -2.28
C ALA A 10 -21.88 23.77 -1.25
N LEU A 11 -22.88 23.03 -1.73
CA LEU A 11 -23.57 22.03 -0.94
C LEU A 11 -22.60 20.86 -0.82
N THR A 12 -21.99 20.70 0.35
CA THR A 12 -21.18 19.53 0.69
C THR A 12 -22.08 18.30 0.55
N VAL A 13 -21.90 17.54 -0.51
CA VAL A 13 -22.45 16.20 -0.60
C VAL A 13 -21.59 15.37 0.37
N LEU A 14 -22.16 15.01 1.52
CA LEU A 14 -21.66 13.88 2.30
C LEU A 14 -21.78 12.66 1.39
N VAL A 15 -20.71 12.33 0.67
CA VAL A 15 -20.58 11.03 0.05
C VAL A 15 -20.55 10.05 1.22
N ASN A 16 -21.54 9.15 1.28
CA ASN A 16 -21.50 8.05 2.23
C ASN A 16 -20.32 7.15 1.82
N ASN A 17 -19.12 7.46 2.30
CA ASN A 17 -17.85 6.78 2.01
C ASN A 17 -17.73 5.42 2.72
N VAL A 18 -18.87 4.81 3.08
CA VAL A 18 -18.91 3.61 3.89
C VAL A 18 -19.79 2.55 3.23
N ARG A 19 -19.23 1.37 2.99
CA ARG A 19 -19.91 0.18 2.46
C ARG A 19 -19.65 -1.01 3.38
N ALA A 20 -20.65 -1.81 3.67
CA ALA A 20 -20.44 -3.09 4.36
C ALA A 20 -20.37 -4.23 3.33
N ASP A 21 -19.35 -5.08 3.47
CA ASP A 21 -19.28 -6.35 2.76
C ASP A 21 -19.70 -7.48 3.72
N THR A 22 -20.64 -8.32 3.29
CA THR A 22 -21.16 -9.45 4.07
C THR A 22 -20.53 -10.77 3.63
N PHE A 23 -20.05 -11.56 4.58
CA PHE A 23 -19.44 -12.87 4.36
C PHE A 23 -20.28 -13.96 5.04
N THR A 24 -20.43 -15.10 4.39
CA THR A 24 -21.21 -16.24 4.91
C THR A 24 -20.31 -17.43 5.18
N PHE A 25 -20.32 -17.91 6.42
CA PHE A 25 -19.54 -19.06 6.88
C PHE A 25 -20.49 -20.09 7.50
N GLY A 26 -20.85 -21.11 6.71
CA GLY A 26 -21.87 -22.08 7.10
C GLY A 26 -23.24 -21.42 7.22
N ASN A 27 -23.79 -21.34 8.44
CA ASN A 27 -25.07 -20.69 8.74
C ASN A 27 -24.93 -19.31 9.39
N GLU A 28 -23.70 -18.88 9.67
CA GLU A 28 -23.39 -17.61 10.32
C GLU A 28 -22.92 -16.60 9.26
N THR A 29 -23.09 -15.31 9.56
CA THR A 29 -22.65 -14.22 8.70
C THR A 29 -21.87 -13.19 9.51
N ILE A 30 -20.84 -12.60 8.90
CA ILE A 30 -20.13 -11.45 9.44
C ILE A 30 -20.23 -10.29 8.46
N ASP A 31 -20.29 -9.07 8.97
CA ASP A 31 -20.26 -7.84 8.19
C ASP A 31 -18.98 -7.07 8.51
N ILE A 32 -18.28 -6.62 7.47
CA ILE A 32 -17.13 -5.72 7.61
C ILE A 32 -17.50 -4.38 6.96
N GLU A 33 -17.65 -3.35 7.79
CA GLU A 33 -17.86 -1.98 7.35
C GLU A 33 -16.51 -1.40 6.86
N LEU A 34 -16.45 -1.04 5.58
CA LEU A 34 -15.28 -0.53 4.87
C LEU A 34 -15.45 0.96 4.56
N VAL A 35 -14.35 1.71 4.67
CA VAL A 35 -14.21 3.13 4.34
C VAL A 35 -13.39 3.26 3.06
N ILE A 36 -13.84 4.10 2.12
CA ILE A 36 -13.07 4.42 0.91
C ILE A 36 -11.96 5.40 1.26
N ILE A 37 -10.72 5.07 0.89
CA ILE A 37 -9.53 5.91 1.01
C ILE A 37 -9.14 6.40 -0.39
N ASP A 38 -9.46 7.64 -0.68
CA ASP A 38 -9.30 8.27 -2.00
C ASP A 38 -7.99 9.05 -2.13
N ALA A 39 -7.97 10.08 -3.00
CA ALA A 39 -6.79 10.85 -3.35
C ALA A 39 -5.61 9.95 -3.79
N PRO A 40 -5.75 9.15 -4.87
CA PRO A 40 -4.62 8.44 -5.44
C PRO A 40 -3.52 9.44 -5.82
N GLN A 41 -2.28 8.96 -5.94
CA GLN A 41 -1.11 9.79 -6.28
C GLN A 41 -0.80 10.86 -5.23
N ASN A 42 -1.22 10.66 -3.98
CA ASN A 42 -0.92 11.59 -2.91
C ASN A 42 0.56 11.56 -2.54
N VAL A 43 1.12 12.72 -2.22
CA VAL A 43 2.49 12.81 -1.71
C VAL A 43 2.62 12.08 -0.35
N PRO A 44 3.79 11.49 -0.06
CA PRO A 44 4.05 10.89 1.24
C PRO A 44 4.12 11.95 2.34
N ASP A 45 4.04 11.52 3.61
CA ASP A 45 4.28 12.41 4.74
C ASP A 45 5.78 12.78 4.81
N LEU A 46 6.09 14.02 4.43
CA LEU A 46 7.44 14.60 4.44
C LEU A 46 7.87 15.08 5.83
N SER A 47 7.05 14.88 6.87
CA SER A 47 7.41 15.17 8.25
C SER A 47 8.65 14.37 8.68
N ARG A 48 9.58 15.05 9.38
CA ARG A 48 10.76 14.38 9.96
C ARG A 48 10.41 13.38 11.06
N THR A 49 9.17 13.37 11.54
CA THR A 49 8.70 12.42 12.55
C THR A 49 7.93 11.25 11.97
N ALA A 50 7.55 11.26 10.69
CA ALA A 50 6.89 10.13 10.05
C ALA A 50 7.77 8.87 10.16
N ASN A 51 7.15 7.76 10.56
CA ASN A 51 7.83 6.47 10.66
C ASN A 51 6.94 5.36 10.04
N PRO A 52 7.43 4.61 9.04
CA PRO A 52 8.68 4.84 8.33
C PRO A 52 8.70 6.23 7.67
N ALA A 53 9.89 6.73 7.35
CA ALA A 53 10.00 7.99 6.63
C ALA A 53 9.23 7.88 5.30
N TYR A 54 8.61 8.98 4.89
CA TYR A 54 7.85 9.06 3.64
C TYR A 54 6.68 8.06 3.56
N ALA A 55 5.97 7.84 4.68
CA ALA A 55 4.81 6.95 4.70
C ALA A 55 3.56 7.58 4.08
N GLY A 56 2.66 6.73 3.60
CA GLY A 56 1.28 7.09 3.24
C GLY A 56 1.04 7.49 1.79
N SER A 57 2.06 7.50 0.92
CA SER A 57 1.85 7.71 -0.52
C SER A 57 1.26 6.45 -1.15
N ILE A 58 0.12 6.58 -1.82
CA ILE A 58 -0.59 5.46 -2.45
C ILE A 58 -1.06 5.89 -3.85
N PRO A 59 -0.71 5.14 -4.92
CA PRO A 59 -1.05 5.50 -6.30
C PRO A 59 -2.51 5.19 -6.67
N TYR A 60 -3.24 4.45 -5.84
CA TYR A 60 -4.60 3.99 -6.11
C TYR A 60 -5.60 4.32 -4.99
N THR A 61 -6.89 4.14 -5.31
CA THR A 61 -7.96 4.15 -4.31
C THR A 61 -8.14 2.74 -3.75
N PHE A 62 -8.29 2.62 -2.43
CA PHE A 62 -8.56 1.35 -1.76
C PHE A 62 -9.64 1.54 -0.70
N GLU A 63 -10.07 0.45 -0.07
CA GLU A 63 -10.98 0.49 1.07
C GLU A 63 -10.31 -0.13 2.29
N ILE A 64 -10.68 0.32 3.49
CA ILE A 64 -10.17 -0.25 4.74
C ILE A 64 -11.29 -0.39 5.76
N ALA A 65 -11.26 -1.45 6.56
CA ALA A 65 -12.23 -1.68 7.61
C ALA A 65 -12.23 -0.48 8.57
N LYS A 66 -13.43 0.04 8.82
CA LYS A 66 -13.66 1.16 9.73
C LYS A 66 -13.23 0.83 11.14
N HIS A 67 -13.48 -0.40 11.56
CA HIS A 67 -13.22 -0.92 12.90
C HIS A 67 -12.19 -2.05 12.84
N GLU A 68 -11.53 -2.31 13.97
CA GLU A 68 -10.76 -3.54 14.18
C GLU A 68 -11.68 -4.77 14.07
N VAL A 69 -11.12 -5.92 13.70
CA VAL A 69 -11.89 -7.18 13.68
C VAL A 69 -12.28 -7.56 15.11
N THR A 70 -13.57 -7.86 15.33
CA THR A 70 -14.07 -8.26 16.66
C THR A 70 -13.79 -9.72 16.97
N GLU A 71 -13.76 -10.07 18.26
CA GLU A 71 -13.68 -11.47 18.71
C GLU A 71 -14.83 -12.31 18.11
N ALA A 72 -16.06 -11.81 18.13
CA ALA A 72 -17.20 -12.54 17.57
C ALA A 72 -17.07 -12.80 16.06
N ALA A 73 -16.58 -11.82 15.29
CA ALA A 73 -16.37 -12.01 13.86
C ALA A 73 -15.25 -13.02 13.59
N PHE A 74 -14.16 -12.94 14.37
CA PHE A 74 -13.05 -13.89 14.28
C PHE A 74 -13.49 -15.33 14.61
N ASP A 75 -14.24 -15.51 15.70
CA ASP A 75 -14.74 -16.82 16.14
C ASP A 75 -15.59 -17.50 15.07
N VAL A 76 -16.46 -16.75 14.40
CA VAL A 76 -17.29 -17.28 13.29
C VAL A 76 -16.41 -17.83 12.16
N VAL A 77 -15.37 -17.08 11.77
CA VAL A 77 -14.49 -17.47 10.67
C VAL A 77 -13.57 -18.63 11.07
N ALA A 78 -12.99 -18.59 12.27
CA ALA A 78 -12.11 -19.63 12.79
C ALA A 78 -12.82 -20.98 12.94
N ALA A 79 -14.09 -20.98 13.36
CA ALA A 79 -14.89 -22.18 13.56
C ALA A 79 -15.12 -22.99 12.26
N VAL A 80 -15.16 -22.33 11.10
CA VAL A 80 -15.45 -22.99 9.81
C VAL A 80 -14.19 -23.50 9.12
N ALA A 81 -13.04 -22.92 9.42
CA ALA A 81 -11.85 -23.06 8.58
C ALA A 81 -10.73 -23.96 9.13
N GLY A 82 -10.83 -24.39 10.39
CA GLY A 82 -9.90 -25.37 10.96
C GLY A 82 -8.47 -24.83 11.13
N PHE A 83 -8.29 -23.51 11.23
CA PHE A 83 -7.06 -22.91 11.75
C PHE A 83 -7.17 -22.64 13.25
N ASP A 84 -6.04 -22.34 13.90
CA ASP A 84 -6.02 -22.10 15.34
C ASP A 84 -6.82 -20.83 15.70
N GLY A 85 -7.98 -21.04 16.29
CA GLY A 85 -8.86 -19.97 16.78
C GLY A 85 -8.55 -19.55 18.21
N GLU A 86 -7.53 -20.10 18.89
CA GLU A 86 -7.23 -19.69 20.25
C GLU A 86 -6.75 -18.22 20.28
N HIS A 87 -7.45 -17.40 21.06
CA HIS A 87 -7.09 -16.01 21.30
C HIS A 87 -7.40 -15.61 22.74
N LYS A 88 -6.87 -14.46 23.17
CA LYS A 88 -7.24 -13.88 24.46
C LYS A 88 -8.67 -13.36 24.39
N VAL A 89 -9.51 -13.79 25.32
CA VAL A 89 -10.92 -13.38 25.40
C VAL A 89 -11.07 -12.13 26.26
N ALA A 90 -11.65 -11.09 25.69
CA ALA A 90 -12.03 -9.84 26.35
C ALA A 90 -13.53 -9.52 26.19
N GLY A 91 -14.18 -9.97 25.11
CA GLY A 91 -15.61 -9.81 24.87
C GLY A 91 -15.97 -9.79 23.38
N PRO A 92 -17.22 -10.11 23.00
CA PRO A 92 -17.61 -10.33 21.61
C PRO A 92 -17.40 -9.12 20.69
N ASP A 93 -17.61 -7.91 21.20
CA ASP A 93 -17.43 -6.65 20.44
C ASP A 93 -16.07 -5.99 20.70
N LYS A 94 -15.17 -6.67 21.44
CA LYS A 94 -13.79 -6.22 21.65
C LYS A 94 -12.92 -6.58 20.44
N PRO A 95 -11.82 -5.86 20.19
CA PRO A 95 -10.87 -6.24 19.16
C PRO A 95 -10.28 -7.62 19.49
N VAL A 96 -10.25 -8.51 18.50
CA VAL A 96 -9.59 -9.80 18.64
C VAL A 96 -8.08 -9.58 18.76
N MET A 97 -7.42 -10.28 19.69
CA MET A 97 -5.96 -10.23 19.86
C MET A 97 -5.32 -11.54 19.43
N VAL A 98 -4.63 -11.51 18.29
CA VAL A 98 -4.11 -12.69 17.59
C VAL A 98 -2.69 -12.44 17.09
N ASN A 99 -2.01 -13.50 16.68
CA ASN A 99 -0.76 -13.37 15.93
C ASN A 99 -1.04 -13.05 14.45
N TRP A 100 0.00 -12.66 13.71
CA TRP A 100 -0.12 -12.28 12.30
C TRP A 100 -0.59 -13.45 11.43
N LEU A 101 -0.15 -14.68 11.71
CA LEU A 101 -0.53 -15.87 10.94
C LEU A 101 -2.03 -16.14 11.00
N GLN A 102 -2.64 -16.00 12.18
CA GLN A 102 -4.09 -16.12 12.37
C GLN A 102 -4.85 -15.03 11.61
N ALA A 103 -4.35 -13.78 11.62
CA ALA A 103 -4.93 -12.69 10.85
C ALA A 103 -4.86 -12.93 9.33
N ALA A 104 -3.71 -13.44 8.84
CA ALA A 104 -3.53 -13.82 7.45
C ALA A 104 -4.47 -14.96 7.01
N GLN A 105 -4.66 -15.98 7.86
CA GLN A 105 -5.61 -17.06 7.61
C GLN A 105 -7.06 -16.58 7.58
N PHE A 106 -7.44 -15.67 8.50
CA PHE A 106 -8.74 -15.01 8.48
C PHE A 106 -8.97 -14.27 7.14
N VAL A 107 -7.99 -13.49 6.68
CA VAL A 107 -8.06 -12.76 5.41
C VAL A 107 -8.18 -13.70 4.20
N ASN A 108 -7.48 -14.83 4.19
CA ASN A 108 -7.63 -15.83 3.13
C ASN A 108 -9.06 -16.37 3.03
N LEU A 109 -9.75 -16.52 4.16
CA LEU A 109 -11.12 -17.01 4.19
C LEU A 109 -12.12 -15.97 3.70
N LEU A 110 -11.88 -14.69 3.98
CA LEU A 110 -12.66 -13.61 3.36
C LEU A 110 -12.57 -13.69 1.84
N ASN A 111 -11.35 -13.79 1.30
CA ASN A 111 -11.14 -13.90 -0.15
C ASN A 111 -11.85 -15.12 -0.76
N THR A 112 -11.56 -16.31 -0.24
CA THR A 112 -12.10 -17.55 -0.80
C THR A 112 -13.61 -17.65 -0.67
N SER A 113 -14.20 -17.09 0.40
CA SER A 113 -15.67 -17.02 0.55
C SER A 113 -16.35 -16.10 -0.48
N GLN A 114 -15.60 -15.15 -1.05
CA GLN A 114 -16.06 -14.23 -2.11
C GLN A 114 -15.61 -14.68 -3.51
N GLY A 115 -14.89 -15.80 -3.62
CA GLY A 115 -14.40 -16.34 -4.89
C GLY A 115 -13.12 -15.70 -5.42
N PHE A 116 -12.35 -15.01 -4.57
CA PHE A 116 -11.02 -14.50 -4.89
C PHE A 116 -9.92 -15.50 -4.48
N GLU A 117 -8.70 -15.28 -4.98
CA GLU A 117 -7.53 -16.05 -4.56
C GLU A 117 -7.14 -15.72 -3.11
N PRO A 118 -6.59 -16.68 -2.34
CA PRO A 118 -6.06 -16.39 -1.01
C PRO A 118 -4.92 -15.36 -1.11
N ALA A 119 -4.91 -14.36 -0.24
CA ALA A 119 -3.85 -13.36 -0.18
C ALA A 119 -2.49 -13.97 0.19
N TYR A 120 -2.48 -14.87 1.19
CA TYR A 120 -1.27 -15.38 1.82
C TYR A 120 -1.12 -16.88 1.60
N LYS A 121 0.07 -17.33 1.23
CA LYS A 121 0.32 -18.75 0.95
C LYS A 121 0.62 -19.53 2.22
N PHE A 122 -0.10 -20.64 2.40
CA PHE A 122 0.18 -21.62 3.46
C PHE A 122 0.35 -23.01 2.83
N VAL A 123 1.50 -23.64 3.07
CA VAL A 123 1.82 -25.00 2.65
C VAL A 123 1.82 -25.90 3.87
N GLU A 124 0.90 -26.86 3.94
CA GLU A 124 0.73 -27.77 5.08
C GLU A 124 0.61 -27.02 6.44
N GLY A 125 -0.05 -25.85 6.42
CA GLY A 125 -0.24 -25.00 7.61
C GLY A 125 0.94 -24.10 7.96
N THR A 126 2.02 -24.14 7.18
CA THR A 126 3.18 -23.25 7.35
C THR A 126 3.11 -22.10 6.36
N PHE A 127 3.27 -20.86 6.83
CA PHE A 127 3.32 -19.68 5.96
C PHE A 127 4.53 -19.76 5.01
N SER A 128 4.37 -19.29 3.78
CA SER A 128 5.40 -19.32 2.75
C SER A 128 5.23 -18.13 1.79
N ALA A 129 6.32 -17.69 1.16
CA ALA A 129 6.23 -16.73 0.06
C ALA A 129 5.65 -17.38 -1.20
N TRP A 130 4.95 -16.59 -1.99
CA TRP A 130 4.64 -16.87 -3.39
C TRP A 130 5.93 -16.86 -4.22
N SER A 131 5.91 -17.55 -5.36
CA SER A 131 7.05 -17.69 -6.27
C SER A 131 6.62 -17.53 -7.72
N SER A 132 7.58 -17.36 -8.63
CA SER A 132 7.29 -17.19 -10.07
C SER A 132 6.53 -18.35 -10.73
N ASP A 133 6.42 -19.50 -10.07
CA ASP A 133 5.61 -20.63 -10.54
C ASP A 133 4.13 -20.51 -10.12
N ASP A 134 3.79 -19.58 -9.23
CA ASP A 134 2.43 -19.39 -8.71
C ASP A 134 1.67 -18.30 -9.48
N GLU A 135 0.38 -18.53 -9.72
CA GLU A 135 -0.51 -17.52 -10.31
C GLU A 135 -0.72 -16.36 -9.33
N GLY A 136 -0.61 -15.13 -9.82
CA GLY A 136 -0.73 -13.92 -9.00
C GLY A 136 0.54 -13.55 -8.21
N PHE A 137 1.69 -14.17 -8.49
CA PHE A 137 2.97 -13.78 -7.92
C PHE A 137 3.38 -12.36 -8.33
N ASP A 138 3.84 -11.60 -7.34
CA ASP A 138 4.43 -10.27 -7.49
C ASP A 138 5.82 -10.27 -6.82
N PRO A 139 6.92 -10.11 -7.58
CA PRO A 139 8.26 -10.03 -7.01
C PRO A 139 8.47 -8.82 -6.09
N GLY A 140 7.67 -7.75 -6.24
CA GLY A 140 7.69 -6.56 -5.38
C GLY A 140 7.04 -6.78 -4.01
N ASN A 141 6.21 -7.81 -3.88
CA ASN A 141 5.58 -8.23 -2.63
C ASN A 141 5.30 -9.74 -2.66
N SER A 142 6.32 -10.54 -2.35
CA SER A 142 6.25 -12.00 -2.49
C SER A 142 5.31 -12.66 -1.47
N PHE A 143 4.75 -11.92 -0.52
CA PHE A 143 3.81 -12.47 0.47
C PHE A 143 2.36 -12.37 0.05
N ARG A 144 2.01 -11.46 -0.87
CA ARG A 144 0.64 -11.20 -1.29
C ARG A 144 0.37 -11.74 -2.70
N ASN A 145 -0.74 -12.45 -2.85
CA ASN A 145 -1.27 -12.80 -4.17
C ASN A 145 -2.02 -11.61 -4.78
N ARG A 146 -1.68 -11.26 -6.02
CA ARG A 146 -2.32 -10.18 -6.79
C ARG A 146 -3.78 -10.42 -7.14
N GLY A 147 -4.24 -11.67 -7.10
CA GLY A 147 -5.63 -12.07 -7.26
C GLY A 147 -6.51 -11.91 -6.00
N ALA A 148 -5.93 -11.51 -4.87
CA ALA A 148 -6.67 -11.28 -3.64
C ALA A 148 -7.30 -9.88 -3.58
N ALA A 149 -8.52 -9.80 -3.07
CA ALA A 149 -9.23 -8.54 -2.83
C ALA A 149 -9.06 -8.06 -1.40
N TYR A 150 -9.15 -8.95 -0.42
CA TYR A 150 -9.01 -8.63 1.00
C TYR A 150 -7.59 -8.91 1.46
N VAL A 151 -7.00 -8.00 2.21
CA VAL A 151 -5.59 -8.05 2.61
C VAL A 151 -5.44 -7.53 4.04
N LEU A 152 -4.30 -7.78 4.69
CA LEU A 152 -3.84 -6.91 5.76
C LEU A 152 -3.30 -5.62 5.12
N PRO A 153 -3.68 -4.42 5.59
CA PRO A 153 -3.15 -3.18 5.05
C PRO A 153 -1.63 -3.16 5.15
N ASP A 154 -0.97 -2.65 4.11
CA ASP A 154 0.44 -2.32 4.18
C ASP A 154 0.68 -1.07 5.05
N VAL A 155 1.95 -0.77 5.27
CA VAL A 155 2.40 0.32 6.13
C VAL A 155 1.92 1.70 5.67
N ASP A 156 1.70 1.90 4.37
CA ASP A 156 1.28 3.15 3.75
C ASP A 156 -0.25 3.25 3.66
N GLU A 157 -0.93 2.15 3.31
CA GLU A 157 -2.39 2.03 3.32
C GLU A 157 -2.92 2.31 4.74
N TRP A 158 -2.29 1.71 5.76
CA TRP A 158 -2.62 1.96 7.15
C TRP A 158 -2.36 3.41 7.57
N TYR A 159 -1.22 3.97 7.14
CA TYR A 159 -0.81 5.32 7.53
C TYR A 159 -1.68 6.41 6.90
N LYS A 160 -1.94 6.32 5.60
CA LYS A 160 -2.80 7.23 4.86
C LYS A 160 -4.20 7.24 5.46
N SER A 161 -4.79 6.07 5.71
CA SER A 161 -6.13 5.97 6.31
C SER A 161 -6.24 6.57 7.73
N ALA A 162 -5.13 6.56 8.46
CA ALA A 162 -5.07 7.07 9.84
C ALA A 162 -4.84 8.58 9.93
N TYR A 163 -3.97 9.14 9.07
CA TYR A 163 -3.43 10.50 9.26
C TYR A 163 -3.76 11.47 8.13
N PHE A 164 -3.95 10.99 6.90
CA PHE A 164 -4.10 11.86 5.74
C PHE A 164 -5.51 12.44 5.65
N ASP A 165 -5.59 13.72 5.32
CA ASP A 165 -6.80 14.45 5.05
C ASP A 165 -6.84 14.86 3.57
N SER A 166 -7.79 14.30 2.82
CA SER A 166 -7.91 14.56 1.37
C SER A 166 -8.41 15.96 1.05
N GLU A 167 -9.07 16.64 1.99
CA GLU A 167 -9.51 18.04 1.79
C GLU A 167 -8.32 19.02 1.79
N SER A 168 -7.42 18.88 2.76
CA SER A 168 -6.20 19.71 2.84
C SER A 168 -4.99 19.12 2.11
N THR A 169 -5.10 17.90 1.59
CA THR A 169 -4.00 17.13 0.97
C THR A 169 -2.77 17.05 1.88
N SER A 170 -2.99 16.85 3.19
CA SER A 170 -1.94 16.88 4.21
C SER A 170 -2.16 15.84 5.31
N TYR A 171 -1.12 15.57 6.10
CA TYR A 171 -1.18 14.62 7.20
C TYR A 171 -1.32 15.32 8.55
N PHE A 172 -2.21 14.80 9.40
CA PHE A 172 -2.27 15.15 10.81
C PHE A 172 -1.26 14.35 11.62
N ARG A 173 -0.79 14.93 12.72
CA ARG A 173 0.14 14.26 13.64
C ARG A 173 -0.47 13.08 14.39
N TYR A 174 -1.78 13.10 14.64
CA TYR A 174 -2.49 12.09 15.40
C TYR A 174 -3.67 11.54 14.60
N THR A 175 -3.96 10.25 14.81
CA THR A 175 -5.02 9.49 14.11
C THR A 175 -6.43 9.99 14.37
N THR A 176 -6.60 10.98 15.26
CA THR A 176 -7.90 11.60 15.57
C THR A 176 -8.20 12.82 14.69
N GLY A 177 -7.46 12.99 13.59
CA GLY A 177 -7.59 14.13 12.68
C GLY A 177 -7.17 15.46 13.32
N SER A 178 -6.12 15.43 14.14
CA SER A 178 -5.67 16.59 14.91
C SER A 178 -4.16 16.62 15.07
N ASN A 179 -3.61 17.83 15.19
CA ASN A 179 -2.22 18.05 15.58
C ASN A 179 -2.02 18.17 17.10
N GLN A 180 -3.08 17.97 17.88
CA GLN A 180 -3.04 17.91 19.34
C GLN A 180 -3.19 16.47 19.84
N PRO A 181 -2.48 16.07 20.93
CA PRO A 181 -2.58 14.73 21.46
C PRO A 181 -4.02 14.32 21.79
N PRO A 182 -4.42 13.06 21.51
CA PRO A 182 -5.74 12.55 21.88
C PRO A 182 -6.00 12.63 23.38
N LYS A 183 -7.26 12.88 23.75
CA LYS A 183 -7.71 12.79 25.13
C LYS A 183 -8.04 11.33 25.48
N PRO A 184 -7.45 10.73 26.53
CA PRO A 184 -7.80 9.38 26.98
C PRO A 184 -9.27 9.29 27.40
N VAL A 185 -9.93 8.24 26.94
CA VAL A 185 -11.27 7.81 27.38
C VAL A 185 -11.28 6.31 27.65
N GLU A 186 -12.26 5.85 28.43
CA GLU A 186 -12.48 4.41 28.63
C GLU A 186 -13.21 3.78 27.44
N ASP A 187 -14.19 4.50 26.90
CA ASP A 187 -14.93 4.20 25.69
C ASP A 187 -15.58 5.50 25.15
N GLY A 188 -16.29 5.39 24.03
CA GLY A 188 -17.11 6.44 23.43
C GLY A 188 -16.68 6.80 22.02
N THR A 189 -17.38 7.77 21.43
CA THR A 189 -17.21 8.19 20.03
C THR A 189 -16.86 9.68 19.89
N THR A 190 -16.41 10.31 20.98
CA THR A 190 -16.17 11.76 20.99
C THR A 190 -14.95 12.11 20.12
N PRO A 191 -15.03 13.08 19.19
CA PRO A 191 -13.89 13.52 18.39
C PRO A 191 -12.67 13.92 19.25
N GLY A 192 -11.46 13.63 18.77
CA GLY A 192 -10.22 13.95 19.50
C GLY A 192 -9.94 13.08 20.73
N THR A 193 -10.69 11.97 20.91
CA THR A 193 -10.48 11.02 22.02
C THR A 193 -9.92 9.69 21.53
N ALA A 194 -9.26 8.94 22.40
CA ALA A 194 -8.72 7.61 22.11
C ALA A 194 -8.74 6.74 23.37
N VAL A 195 -8.85 5.42 23.20
CA VAL A 195 -8.78 4.46 24.31
C VAL A 195 -7.33 4.11 24.58
N CYS A 196 -6.77 4.69 25.64
CA CYS A 196 -5.33 4.63 25.94
C CYS A 196 -5.07 5.08 27.38
N ASN A 197 -3.81 4.99 27.84
CA ASN A 197 -3.40 5.28 29.22
C ASN A 197 -4.17 4.47 30.29
N ALA A 198 -4.73 3.33 29.91
CA ALA A 198 -5.31 2.35 30.82
C ALA A 198 -4.20 1.57 31.55
N PHE A 199 -3.35 2.30 32.28
CA PHE A 199 -2.37 1.70 33.18
C PHE A 199 -3.10 0.95 34.29
N PRO A 200 -2.52 -0.14 34.81
CA PRO A 200 -3.09 -0.90 35.92
C PRO A 200 -3.01 -0.08 37.21
N LEU A 201 -3.93 0.86 37.37
CA LEU A 201 -4.23 1.49 38.64
C LEU A 201 -5.59 0.95 39.07
N GLU A 202 -5.52 0.05 40.06
CA GLU A 202 -6.60 -0.51 40.89
C GLU A 202 -7.85 0.41 41.00
N PRO A 203 -9.07 -0.17 41.05
CA PRO A 203 -9.34 -1.54 41.50
C PRO A 203 -9.61 -2.57 40.38
N GLU A 204 -9.65 -2.19 39.10
CA GLU A 204 -9.88 -3.15 38.01
C GLU A 204 -8.94 -2.86 36.83
N PRO A 205 -8.20 -3.87 36.30
CA PRO A 205 -7.42 -3.72 35.08
C PRO A 205 -8.36 -3.30 33.93
N ARG A 206 -8.12 -2.12 33.37
CA ARG A 206 -8.89 -1.64 32.21
C ARG A 206 -8.40 -2.35 30.94
N GLY A 207 -9.35 -2.92 30.19
CA GLY A 207 -9.14 -3.59 28.91
C GLY A 207 -9.46 -2.69 27.71
N PRO A 208 -9.46 -3.24 26.48
CA PRO A 208 -9.92 -2.50 25.31
C PRO A 208 -11.41 -2.12 25.43
N ALA A 209 -11.81 -1.08 24.70
CA ALA A 209 -13.21 -0.72 24.49
C ALA A 209 -13.84 -1.60 23.40
N ASP A 210 -15.16 -1.50 23.27
CA ASP A 210 -15.85 -2.10 22.12
C ASP A 210 -15.40 -1.37 20.85
N VAL A 211 -15.17 -2.09 19.75
CA VAL A 211 -14.58 -1.51 18.53
C VAL A 211 -15.42 -0.38 17.94
N PHE A 212 -16.72 -0.34 18.25
CA PHE A 212 -17.69 0.68 17.81
C PHE A 212 -17.74 1.93 18.70
N ALA A 213 -17.01 1.93 19.82
CA ALA A 213 -16.97 3.00 20.81
C ALA A 213 -15.53 3.16 21.36
N ALA A 214 -14.55 3.19 20.47
CA ALA A 214 -13.13 3.19 20.80
C ALA A 214 -12.42 4.53 20.51
N GLY A 215 -13.16 5.64 20.56
CA GLY A 215 -12.64 7.01 20.44
C GLY A 215 -13.21 7.80 19.26
N GLY A 216 -12.56 8.92 18.97
CA GLY A 216 -12.86 9.74 17.79
C GLY A 216 -12.38 9.07 16.51
N LEU A 217 -12.96 9.49 15.39
CA LEU A 217 -12.60 8.97 14.07
C LEU A 217 -11.35 9.67 13.50
N SER A 218 -10.68 9.00 12.57
CA SER A 218 -9.67 9.59 11.69
C SER A 218 -10.28 10.56 10.67
N PRO A 219 -9.46 11.31 9.91
CA PRO A 219 -9.95 12.16 8.81
C PRO A 219 -10.80 11.37 7.80
N TYR A 220 -10.41 10.13 7.48
CA TYR A 220 -11.18 9.25 6.61
C TYR A 220 -12.38 8.59 7.28
N GLY A 221 -12.49 8.65 8.61
CA GLY A 221 -13.64 8.11 9.33
C GLY A 221 -13.44 6.70 9.89
N THR A 222 -12.20 6.20 9.95
CA THR A 222 -11.87 4.95 10.66
C THR A 222 -11.83 5.19 12.17
N MET A 223 -12.14 4.18 12.97
CA MET A 223 -12.09 4.24 14.43
C MET A 223 -10.88 3.48 14.95
N ALA A 224 -10.33 3.93 16.08
CA ALA A 224 -9.34 3.20 16.87
C ALA A 224 -7.99 2.91 16.22
N GLN A 225 -7.65 3.54 15.09
CA GLN A 225 -6.27 3.44 14.56
C GLN A 225 -5.22 4.04 15.50
N GLY A 226 -5.62 4.80 16.54
CA GLY A 226 -4.73 5.16 17.66
C GLY A 226 -5.32 4.74 19.00
N GLY A 227 -4.65 3.82 19.70
CA GLY A 227 -5.15 3.22 20.94
C GLY A 227 -5.96 1.95 20.69
N ASN A 228 -6.83 1.60 21.64
CA ASN A 228 -7.57 0.34 21.67
C ASN A 228 -6.66 -0.90 21.50
N ALA A 229 -6.65 -1.61 20.38
CA ALA A 229 -5.64 -2.64 20.13
C ALA A 229 -4.56 -2.13 19.16
N GLN A 230 -3.37 -2.69 19.32
CA GLN A 230 -2.37 -2.56 18.28
C GLN A 230 -2.84 -3.27 17.01
N GLU A 231 -2.33 -2.88 15.85
CA GLU A 231 -2.79 -3.46 14.59
C GLU A 231 -1.62 -4.00 13.76
N TRP A 232 -1.71 -5.27 13.40
CA TRP A 232 -0.81 -5.89 12.43
C TRP A 232 -0.93 -5.22 11.07
N ASN A 233 0.20 -4.95 10.43
CA ASN A 233 0.29 -4.61 9.01
C ASN A 233 0.84 -5.81 8.24
N GLU A 234 0.64 -5.82 6.93
CA GLU A 234 1.30 -6.81 6.07
C GLU A 234 2.81 -6.61 6.01
N THR A 235 3.27 -5.36 6.10
CA THR A 235 4.65 -4.98 5.83
C THR A 235 5.62 -5.47 6.90
N GLU A 236 6.73 -6.05 6.46
CA GLU A 236 7.89 -6.38 7.30
C GLU A 236 8.60 -5.12 7.82
N LEU A 237 9.39 -5.26 8.89
CA LEU A 237 10.05 -4.14 9.57
C LEU A 237 11.10 -3.43 8.69
N ASP A 238 11.75 -4.16 7.80
CA ASP A 238 12.69 -3.61 6.82
C ASP A 238 11.99 -3.08 5.55
N LEU A 239 10.65 -3.12 5.52
CA LEU A 239 9.78 -2.61 4.46
C LEU A 239 9.83 -3.43 3.16
N VAL A 240 10.39 -4.64 3.23
CA VAL A 240 10.48 -5.57 2.11
C VAL A 240 9.78 -6.87 2.49
N ASN A 241 8.76 -7.26 1.72
CA ASN A 241 7.99 -8.49 1.98
C ASN A 241 8.57 -9.65 1.16
N ASP A 242 9.72 -10.16 1.58
CA ASP A 242 10.49 -11.15 0.81
C ASP A 242 11.04 -12.34 1.63
N THR A 243 11.21 -12.20 2.94
CA THR A 243 11.92 -13.19 3.76
C THR A 243 11.18 -13.54 5.06
N LEU A 244 11.12 -14.82 5.42
CA LEU A 244 10.32 -15.27 6.57
C LEU A 244 10.99 -15.08 7.94
N ASP A 245 12.17 -14.45 7.99
CA ASP A 245 13.05 -14.40 9.17
C ASP A 245 13.01 -13.04 9.90
N THR A 246 12.07 -12.16 9.57
CA THR A 246 12.00 -10.81 10.14
C THR A 246 10.76 -10.58 11.02
N ASN A 247 10.59 -9.35 11.51
CA ASN A 247 9.43 -8.94 12.31
C ASN A 247 8.45 -8.19 11.42
N TRP A 248 7.16 -8.35 11.69
CA TRP A 248 6.10 -7.57 11.03
C TRP A 248 5.83 -6.28 11.77
N ILE A 249 5.46 -5.25 11.01
CA ILE A 249 5.08 -3.96 11.57
C ILE A 249 3.75 -4.06 12.31
N VAL A 250 3.72 -3.43 13.48
CA VAL A 250 2.54 -3.26 14.33
C VAL A 250 2.35 -1.77 14.64
N ARG A 251 1.13 -1.26 14.43
CA ARG A 251 0.81 0.18 14.50
C ARG A 251 -0.25 0.49 15.56
N GLY A 252 -0.56 1.78 15.70
CA GLY A 252 -1.69 2.33 16.47
C GLY A 252 -1.52 2.38 17.98
N GLY A 253 -0.69 1.51 18.56
CA GLY A 253 -0.57 1.39 20.01
C GLY A 253 -1.82 0.78 20.64
N SER A 254 -1.94 0.81 21.97
CA SER A 254 -2.94 0.00 22.69
C SER A 254 -3.56 0.74 23.86
N TRP A 255 -4.64 0.19 24.41
CA TRP A 255 -5.39 0.72 25.55
C TRP A 255 -4.48 0.96 26.76
N ASN A 256 -3.51 0.08 27.01
CA ASN A 256 -2.56 0.18 28.13
C ASN A 256 -1.28 0.97 27.79
N GLY A 257 -1.17 1.53 26.58
CA GLY A 257 -0.05 2.34 26.13
C GLY A 257 -0.28 3.85 26.29
N ASP A 258 0.81 4.63 26.15
CA ASP A 258 0.73 6.10 26.15
C ASP A 258 -0.15 6.61 25.00
N CYS A 259 -1.14 7.46 25.30
CA CYS A 259 -2.00 8.15 24.33
C CYS A 259 -1.25 9.01 23.30
N ASN A 260 0.03 9.31 23.50
CA ASN A 260 0.85 10.01 22.54
C ASN A 260 1.30 9.10 21.38
N PHE A 261 0.35 8.48 20.69
CA PHE A 261 0.58 7.69 19.45
C PHE A 261 0.69 8.64 18.25
N ALA A 262 1.74 9.45 18.22
CA ALA A 262 2.00 10.28 17.05
C ALA A 262 2.41 9.43 15.83
N ASP A 263 2.42 10.08 14.68
CA ASP A 263 2.98 9.68 13.38
C ASP A 263 4.29 8.86 13.38
N ASN A 264 5.06 8.88 14.47
CA ASN A 264 6.35 8.22 14.60
C ASN A 264 6.33 6.80 15.19
N ARG A 265 5.17 6.33 15.68
CA ARG A 265 5.11 5.11 16.48
C ARG A 265 4.94 3.86 15.61
N VAL A 266 6.06 3.17 15.40
CA VAL A 266 6.13 1.83 14.80
C VAL A 266 6.64 0.85 15.86
N LEU A 267 5.97 -0.28 15.97
CA LEU A 267 6.43 -1.43 16.73
C LEU A 267 6.59 -2.62 15.78
N SER A 268 7.21 -3.68 16.26
CA SER A 268 7.34 -4.90 15.48
C SER A 268 7.37 -6.12 16.36
N SER A 269 6.92 -7.24 15.80
CA SER A 269 6.89 -8.52 16.48
C SER A 269 6.91 -9.66 15.46
N PHE A 270 7.40 -10.82 15.88
CA PHE A 270 7.41 -12.02 15.04
C PHE A 270 5.98 -12.45 14.72
N ALA A 271 5.76 -12.96 13.51
CA ALA A 271 4.43 -13.32 13.01
C ALA A 271 3.67 -14.32 13.89
N ASN A 272 4.36 -15.14 14.70
CA ASN A 272 3.77 -16.14 15.59
C ASN A 272 3.57 -15.67 17.04
N GLN A 273 4.00 -14.45 17.39
CA GLN A 273 3.87 -13.95 18.76
C GLN A 273 2.55 -13.20 18.94
N THR A 274 1.82 -13.55 19.99
CA THR A 274 0.62 -12.81 20.41
C THR A 274 1.01 -11.63 21.29
N SER A 275 0.43 -10.45 21.04
CA SER A 275 0.60 -9.26 21.86
C SER A 275 -0.78 -8.63 22.16
N THR A 276 -0.83 -7.35 22.51
CA THR A 276 -2.07 -6.56 22.49
C THR A 276 -2.51 -6.17 21.07
N ALA A 277 -2.02 -6.90 20.06
CA ALA A 277 -2.30 -6.67 18.65
C ALA A 277 -3.48 -7.48 18.15
N GLY A 278 -4.45 -6.78 17.59
CA GLY A 278 -5.41 -7.30 16.63
C GLY A 278 -5.01 -6.89 15.22
N PHE A 279 -6.01 -6.70 14.37
CA PHE A 279 -5.82 -6.28 12.99
C PHE A 279 -7.11 -5.65 12.45
N ARG A 280 -6.97 -4.97 11.32
CA ARG A 280 -8.08 -4.56 10.46
C ARG A 280 -7.85 -5.05 9.04
N VAL A 281 -8.93 -5.16 8.28
CA VAL A 281 -8.90 -5.68 6.91
C VAL A 281 -8.82 -4.52 5.93
N GLY A 282 -7.90 -4.59 4.97
CA GLY A 282 -7.89 -3.76 3.77
C GLY A 282 -8.61 -4.46 2.62
N LYS A 283 -9.10 -3.69 1.66
CA LYS A 283 -9.64 -4.19 0.40
C LYS A 283 -9.06 -3.40 -0.77
N VAL A 284 -8.44 -4.12 -1.69
CA VAL A 284 -7.83 -3.60 -2.92
C VAL A 284 -8.51 -4.22 -4.13
N THR A 285 -8.34 -3.61 -5.30
CA THR A 285 -8.79 -4.19 -6.56
C THR A 285 -7.83 -5.32 -6.97
N PRO A 286 -8.31 -6.58 -7.11
CA PRO A 286 -7.49 -7.64 -7.69
C PRO A 286 -7.15 -7.29 -9.13
N ALA A 287 -5.87 -7.38 -9.48
CA ALA A 287 -5.39 -7.10 -10.83
C ALA A 287 -4.20 -8.00 -11.13
N PRO A 288 -4.06 -8.55 -12.36
CA PRO A 288 -2.85 -9.27 -12.74
C PRO A 288 -1.58 -8.48 -12.42
N PHE A 289 -0.49 -9.19 -12.13
CA PHE A 289 0.80 -8.52 -11.99
C PHE A 289 1.26 -8.01 -13.36
N VAL A 290 1.43 -6.70 -13.46
CA VAL A 290 2.14 -6.04 -14.57
C VAL A 290 3.30 -5.28 -13.92
N ARG A 291 4.54 -5.62 -14.29
CA ARG A 291 5.71 -4.97 -13.71
C ARG A 291 5.70 -3.49 -14.11
N GLY A 292 5.77 -2.60 -13.13
CA GLY A 292 5.71 -1.14 -13.32
C GLY A 292 4.30 -0.55 -13.31
N ASP A 293 3.25 -1.36 -13.18
CA ASP A 293 1.87 -0.91 -12.94
C ASP A 293 1.69 -0.74 -11.42
N PHE A 294 1.92 0.48 -10.94
CA PHE A 294 1.90 0.82 -9.51
C PHE A 294 0.47 1.11 -9.04
N ASP A 295 -0.37 1.72 -9.88
CA ASP A 295 -1.75 2.06 -9.54
C ASP A 295 -2.75 0.89 -9.71
N ARG A 296 -2.28 -0.23 -10.26
CA ARG A 296 -2.99 -1.51 -10.40
C ARG A 296 -4.18 -1.42 -11.35
N ASP A 297 -4.16 -0.51 -12.32
CA ASP A 297 -5.21 -0.39 -13.33
C ASP A 297 -5.02 -1.39 -14.50
N GLY A 298 -3.89 -2.10 -14.54
CA GLY A 298 -3.55 -3.12 -15.51
C GLY A 298 -2.88 -2.59 -16.78
N VAL A 299 -2.57 -1.29 -16.86
CA VAL A 299 -1.79 -0.68 -17.94
C VAL A 299 -0.55 0.02 -17.38
N LEU A 300 0.45 0.20 -18.23
CA LEU A 300 1.56 1.11 -17.92
C LEU A 300 1.18 2.48 -18.49
N GLY A 301 1.12 3.50 -17.65
CA GLY A 301 0.70 4.84 -18.06
C GLY A 301 1.38 5.98 -17.31
N ILE A 302 0.93 7.20 -17.58
CA ILE A 302 1.47 8.43 -16.95
C ILE A 302 1.32 8.36 -15.43
N ALA A 303 0.23 7.78 -14.90
CA ALA A 303 0.01 7.68 -13.46
C ALA A 303 1.11 6.84 -12.76
N ASP A 304 1.56 5.75 -13.36
CA ASP A 304 2.66 4.94 -12.83
C ASP A 304 3.99 5.70 -12.87
N LEU A 305 4.23 6.36 -14.00
CA LEU A 305 5.48 7.09 -14.23
C LEU A 305 5.61 8.29 -13.28
N GLU A 306 4.55 9.10 -13.13
CA GLU A 306 4.52 10.22 -12.19
C GLU A 306 4.72 9.73 -10.75
N PHE A 307 4.10 8.61 -10.39
CA PHE A 307 4.29 8.02 -9.07
C PHE A 307 5.75 7.61 -8.82
N LEU A 308 6.37 6.92 -9.78
CA LEU A 308 7.75 6.46 -9.68
C LEU A 308 8.73 7.65 -9.60
N ILE A 309 8.55 8.65 -10.46
CA ILE A 309 9.39 9.84 -10.53
C ILE A 309 9.33 10.63 -9.22
N ALA A 310 8.12 10.83 -8.66
CA ALA A 310 7.96 11.50 -7.37
C ALA A 310 8.75 10.80 -6.24
N HIS A 311 8.82 9.47 -6.25
CA HIS A 311 9.60 8.70 -5.28
C HIS A 311 11.11 8.74 -5.56
N ALA A 312 11.51 8.74 -6.83
CA ALA A 312 12.91 8.82 -7.25
C ALA A 312 13.56 10.14 -6.81
N VAL A 313 12.86 11.27 -6.91
CA VAL A 313 13.39 12.59 -6.54
C VAL A 313 13.55 12.78 -5.03
N ILE A 314 12.66 12.17 -4.24
CA ILE A 314 12.79 12.18 -2.78
C ILE A 314 14.10 11.46 -2.36
N GLY A 315 14.69 10.64 -3.24
CA GLY A 315 15.91 9.88 -2.95
C GLY A 315 15.70 8.97 -1.76
N SER A 316 14.50 8.38 -1.67
CA SER A 316 14.07 7.73 -0.45
C SER A 316 14.85 6.42 -0.29
N ASN A 317 15.75 6.36 0.69
CA ASN A 317 16.26 5.10 1.26
C ASN A 317 15.14 4.27 1.94
N SER A 318 13.88 4.68 1.80
CA SER A 318 12.71 4.00 2.34
C SER A 318 12.28 2.98 1.31
N VAL A 319 13.02 1.87 1.27
CA VAL A 319 12.83 0.76 0.34
C VAL A 319 11.36 0.34 0.37
N ARG A 320 10.57 0.80 -0.60
CA ARG A 320 9.34 0.14 -0.99
C ARG A 320 9.74 -0.67 -2.20
N PHE A 321 10.14 -1.92 -1.97
CA PHE A 321 10.75 -2.78 -3.00
C PHE A 321 9.87 -2.93 -4.25
N ALA A 322 8.56 -2.69 -4.13
CA ALA A 322 7.66 -2.60 -5.27
C ALA A 322 8.09 -1.56 -6.33
N HIS A 323 8.76 -0.47 -5.95
CA HIS A 323 9.17 0.62 -6.85
C HIS A 323 10.65 0.56 -7.26
N ASP A 324 11.43 -0.33 -6.62
CA ASP A 324 12.81 -0.63 -6.96
C ASP A 324 12.83 -1.63 -8.13
N LEU A 325 12.99 -1.10 -9.34
CA LEU A 325 12.89 -1.88 -10.57
C LEU A 325 14.22 -2.53 -10.93
N ASP A 326 15.36 -2.06 -10.45
CA ASP A 326 16.67 -2.66 -10.72
C ASP A 326 17.16 -3.64 -9.62
N GLY A 327 16.48 -3.65 -8.46
CA GLY A 327 16.75 -4.50 -7.31
C GLY A 327 17.96 -4.04 -6.49
N ASN A 328 18.34 -2.76 -6.57
CA ASN A 328 19.50 -2.20 -5.88
C ASN A 328 19.18 -1.61 -4.49
N HIS A 329 17.91 -1.66 -4.09
CA HIS A 329 17.31 -1.16 -2.86
C HIS A 329 17.30 0.38 -2.75
N MET A 330 17.31 1.07 -3.88
CA MET A 330 17.11 2.50 -3.99
C MET A 330 16.03 2.77 -5.03
N ILE A 331 15.28 3.86 -4.85
CA ILE A 331 14.36 4.35 -5.87
C ILE A 331 15.01 5.62 -6.41
N GLU A 332 15.50 5.57 -7.64
CA GLU A 332 16.28 6.62 -8.28
C GLU A 332 16.02 6.73 -9.79
N SER A 333 16.77 7.60 -10.47
CA SER A 333 16.59 7.85 -11.90
C SER A 333 16.80 6.61 -12.78
N ASP A 334 17.51 5.60 -12.28
CA ASP A 334 17.75 4.37 -13.03
C ASP A 334 16.49 3.48 -13.05
N ASP A 335 15.65 3.49 -12.01
CA ASP A 335 14.33 2.85 -12.04
C ASP A 335 13.41 3.49 -13.06
N VAL A 336 13.39 4.83 -13.12
CA VAL A 336 12.63 5.59 -14.12
C VAL A 336 13.05 5.20 -15.54
N LYS A 337 14.36 5.02 -15.78
CA LYS A 337 14.85 4.54 -17.08
C LYS A 337 14.42 3.10 -17.37
N ILE A 338 14.44 2.19 -16.39
CA ILE A 338 13.93 0.83 -16.59
C ILE A 338 12.46 0.87 -16.97
N TRP A 339 11.66 1.66 -16.26
CA TRP A 339 10.24 1.83 -16.56
C TRP A 339 10.03 2.31 -18.00
N LEU A 340 10.70 3.39 -18.40
CA LEU A 340 10.58 3.96 -19.74
C LEU A 340 11.11 3.01 -20.82
N HIS A 341 12.35 2.54 -20.68
CA HIS A 341 13.07 1.88 -21.77
C HIS A 341 12.78 0.39 -21.90
N GLU A 342 12.58 -0.29 -20.77
CA GLU A 342 12.45 -1.75 -20.71
C GLU A 342 11.00 -2.20 -20.56
N LEU A 343 10.21 -1.51 -19.72
CA LEU A 343 8.83 -1.91 -19.42
C LEU A 343 7.83 -1.31 -20.41
N PHE A 344 7.81 0.02 -20.52
CA PHE A 344 6.90 0.73 -21.42
C PHE A 344 7.39 0.68 -22.87
N GLY A 345 8.69 0.89 -23.08
CA GLY A 345 9.30 0.95 -24.41
C GLY A 345 9.15 2.32 -25.06
N THR A 346 9.56 3.38 -24.36
CA THR A 346 9.68 4.74 -24.89
C THR A 346 11.01 5.40 -24.49
N TRP A 347 11.17 6.67 -24.83
CA TRP A 347 12.33 7.52 -24.55
C TRP A 347 12.01 8.53 -23.44
N LEU A 348 13.05 8.98 -22.75
CA LEU A 348 12.92 10.14 -21.89
C LEU A 348 12.64 11.37 -22.77
N GLY A 349 11.61 12.16 -22.42
CA GLY A 349 11.15 13.27 -23.22
C GLY A 349 9.87 13.01 -24.04
N ASP A 350 9.41 11.76 -24.14
CA ASP A 350 8.11 11.42 -24.72
C ASP A 350 6.98 11.84 -23.75
N ALA A 351 6.49 13.07 -23.91
CA ALA A 351 5.55 13.68 -22.98
C ALA A 351 4.13 13.12 -23.11
N ASN A 352 3.80 12.48 -24.24
CA ASN A 352 2.47 11.94 -24.50
C ASN A 352 2.41 10.40 -24.41
N LEU A 353 3.55 9.75 -24.18
CA LEU A 353 3.75 8.31 -24.12
C LEU A 353 3.33 7.57 -25.41
N ASP A 354 3.59 8.16 -26.59
CA ASP A 354 3.31 7.54 -27.90
C ASP A 354 4.42 6.61 -28.42
N GLY A 355 5.52 6.50 -27.67
CA GLY A 355 6.67 5.64 -27.95
C GLY A 355 7.83 6.38 -28.64
N GLU A 356 7.66 7.65 -28.99
CA GLU A 356 8.66 8.48 -29.65
C GLU A 356 8.95 9.75 -28.82
N PHE A 357 10.22 10.18 -28.80
CA PHE A 357 10.54 11.55 -28.39
C PHE A 357 10.83 12.38 -29.65
N ASN A 358 9.92 13.29 -30.01
CA ASN A 358 10.04 14.10 -31.22
C ASN A 358 9.52 15.55 -31.02
N SER A 359 9.45 16.31 -32.11
CA SER A 359 8.99 17.70 -32.08
C SER A 359 7.54 17.89 -31.58
N SER A 360 6.70 16.85 -31.61
CA SER A 360 5.33 16.89 -31.08
C SER A 360 5.33 16.99 -29.56
N ASP A 361 6.23 16.27 -28.87
CA ASP A 361 6.40 16.32 -27.41
C ASP A 361 6.87 17.68 -26.96
N LEU A 362 7.90 18.22 -27.63
CA LEU A 362 8.40 19.57 -27.35
C LEU A 362 7.30 20.61 -27.59
N SER A 363 6.47 20.43 -28.61
CA SER A 363 5.34 21.31 -28.85
C SER A 363 4.28 21.19 -27.77
N LEU A 364 4.05 20.00 -27.22
CA LEU A 364 3.09 19.74 -26.13
C LEU A 364 3.54 20.44 -24.84
N VAL A 365 4.76 20.18 -24.38
CA VAL A 365 5.28 20.75 -23.11
C VAL A 365 5.43 22.27 -23.19
N LEU A 366 5.87 22.82 -24.34
CA LEU A 366 5.95 24.28 -24.51
C LEU A 366 4.57 24.95 -24.63
N GLN A 367 3.53 24.20 -25.02
CA GLN A 367 2.15 24.71 -25.01
C GLN A 367 1.56 24.75 -23.60
N ALA A 368 2.03 23.91 -22.67
CA ALA A 368 1.65 24.00 -21.26
C ALA A 368 2.08 25.35 -20.66
N GLY A 369 3.23 25.88 -21.11
CA GLY A 369 3.70 27.21 -20.74
C GLY A 369 4.40 27.27 -19.39
N GLU A 370 4.87 26.12 -18.90
CA GLU A 370 5.49 25.94 -17.57
C GLU A 370 7.03 25.96 -17.63
N TYR A 371 7.60 26.15 -18.83
CA TYR A 371 9.05 26.24 -19.01
C TYR A 371 9.62 27.50 -18.35
N GLU A 372 10.41 27.32 -17.29
CA GLU A 372 11.11 28.40 -16.56
C GLU A 372 10.15 29.55 -16.17
N ASP A 373 8.94 29.21 -15.69
CA ASP A 373 7.87 30.18 -15.43
C ASP A 373 7.87 30.78 -14.00
N GLU A 374 8.80 30.33 -13.15
CA GLU A 374 8.96 30.68 -11.73
C GLU A 374 7.81 30.22 -10.81
N LEU A 375 6.89 29.37 -11.28
CA LEU A 375 5.79 28.81 -10.48
C LEU A 375 6.19 27.47 -9.89
N VAL A 376 6.30 27.43 -8.56
CA VAL A 376 6.81 26.21 -7.90
C VAL A 376 5.80 25.06 -7.91
N ASN A 377 6.24 23.85 -8.24
CA ASN A 377 5.50 22.58 -8.22
C ASN A 377 4.23 22.62 -9.08
N ASN A 378 4.29 23.19 -10.29
CA ASN A 378 3.18 23.19 -11.23
C ASN A 378 3.37 22.25 -12.41
N SER A 379 4.55 21.64 -12.59
CA SER A 379 4.83 20.75 -13.70
C SER A 379 4.57 19.27 -13.40
N SER A 380 4.31 18.52 -14.46
CA SER A 380 4.12 17.07 -14.47
C SER A 380 4.89 16.49 -15.67
N TRP A 381 4.96 15.16 -15.79
CA TRP A 381 5.60 14.50 -16.94
C TRP A 381 5.08 15.05 -18.29
N ALA A 382 3.76 15.22 -18.40
CA ALA A 382 3.11 15.66 -19.63
C ALA A 382 3.35 17.14 -19.96
N SER A 383 3.78 17.94 -18.97
CA SER A 383 4.11 19.36 -19.15
C SER A 383 5.62 19.65 -19.10
N GLY A 384 6.45 18.63 -18.90
CA GLY A 384 7.90 18.67 -19.12
C GLY A 384 8.77 18.39 -17.90
N ASP A 385 8.20 18.10 -16.73
CA ASP A 385 8.95 17.66 -15.55
C ASP A 385 9.40 16.20 -15.73
N TRP A 386 10.54 16.01 -16.38
CA TRP A 386 11.08 14.70 -16.70
C TRP A 386 12.12 14.24 -15.68
N ASN A 387 12.55 15.12 -14.77
CA ASN A 387 13.43 14.78 -13.67
C ASN A 387 12.67 14.57 -12.35
N GLY A 388 11.42 15.03 -12.23
CA GLY A 388 10.51 14.88 -11.10
C GLY A 388 10.55 15.95 -10.01
N ASP A 389 11.28 17.06 -10.24
CA ASP A 389 11.50 18.09 -9.23
C ASP A 389 10.33 19.08 -9.09
N GLY A 390 9.26 18.87 -9.85
CA GLY A 390 8.04 19.67 -9.86
C GLY A 390 8.10 20.85 -10.82
N GLU A 391 9.20 21.04 -11.56
CA GLU A 391 9.42 22.16 -12.46
C GLU A 391 9.73 21.68 -13.89
N PHE A 392 9.37 22.48 -14.90
CA PHE A 392 9.88 22.25 -16.25
C PHE A 392 11.00 23.25 -16.54
N THR A 393 12.24 22.78 -16.47
CA THR A 393 13.42 23.63 -16.61
C THR A 393 14.35 23.15 -17.72
N THR A 394 15.43 23.90 -17.92
CA THR A 394 16.53 23.48 -18.81
C THR A 394 17.14 22.14 -18.36
N SER A 395 17.06 21.78 -17.08
CA SER A 395 17.59 20.51 -16.56
C SER A 395 16.85 19.31 -17.15
N ASP A 396 15.53 19.40 -17.31
CA ASP A 396 14.68 18.37 -17.92
C ASP A 396 15.01 18.18 -19.39
N LEU A 397 15.12 19.28 -20.13
CA LEU A 397 15.53 19.24 -21.53
C LEU A 397 16.91 18.60 -21.69
N ILE A 398 17.88 18.96 -20.84
CA ILE A 398 19.21 18.33 -20.85
C ILE A 398 19.07 16.82 -20.63
N LEU A 399 18.31 16.40 -19.61
CA LEU A 399 18.09 14.99 -19.29
C LEU A 399 17.50 14.22 -20.49
N ALA A 400 16.47 14.77 -21.15
CA ALA A 400 15.84 14.14 -22.32
C ALA A 400 16.75 14.07 -23.54
N PHE A 401 17.51 15.13 -23.82
CA PHE A 401 18.45 15.12 -24.93
C PHE A 401 19.68 14.23 -24.66
N GLU A 402 20.09 14.08 -23.40
CA GLU A 402 21.14 13.15 -23.00
C GLU A 402 20.73 11.68 -23.15
N ASP A 403 19.44 11.36 -23.02
CA ASP A 403 18.90 10.02 -23.31
C ASP A 403 19.06 9.62 -24.80
N GLY A 404 19.13 10.63 -25.69
CA GLY A 404 19.47 10.45 -27.10
C GLY A 404 18.33 9.93 -28.00
N GLY A 405 17.10 9.89 -27.49
CA GLY A 405 15.92 9.39 -28.21
C GLY A 405 15.32 10.35 -29.24
N TYR A 406 15.72 11.63 -29.23
CA TYR A 406 15.09 12.65 -30.06
C TYR A 406 15.16 12.34 -31.56
N GLU A 407 13.99 12.28 -32.21
CA GLU A 407 13.81 11.99 -33.63
C GLU A 407 14.43 10.64 -34.07
N GLN A 408 14.58 9.68 -33.15
CA GLN A 408 15.00 8.31 -33.46
C GLN A 408 13.83 7.40 -33.90
N GLY A 409 12.59 7.87 -33.74
CA GLY A 409 11.38 7.09 -33.95
C GLY A 409 11.05 6.16 -32.77
N PRO A 410 10.09 5.22 -32.95
CA PRO A 410 9.56 4.44 -31.84
C PRO A 410 10.63 3.59 -31.19
N ARG A 411 10.73 3.67 -29.86
CA ARG A 411 11.47 2.65 -29.13
C ARG A 411 10.64 1.38 -29.17
N ASN A 412 11.24 0.26 -29.59
CA ASN A 412 10.57 -1.01 -29.45
C ASN A 412 10.70 -1.45 -27.99
N ALA A 413 9.58 -1.68 -27.31
CA ALA A 413 9.59 -2.39 -26.03
C ALA A 413 10.41 -3.68 -26.20
N VAL A 414 11.43 -3.85 -25.34
CA VAL A 414 12.21 -5.08 -25.34
C VAL A 414 11.30 -6.15 -24.77
N VAL A 415 10.63 -6.91 -25.64
CA VAL A 415 9.81 -8.06 -25.20
C VAL A 415 10.71 -8.93 -24.33
N PRO A 416 10.38 -9.16 -23.04
CA PRO A 416 11.19 -10.01 -22.20
C PRO A 416 11.28 -11.36 -22.91
N VAL A 417 12.50 -11.70 -23.33
CA VAL A 417 12.77 -12.99 -23.94
C VAL A 417 12.40 -14.01 -22.87
N PRO A 418 11.47 -14.95 -23.12
CA PRO A 418 11.24 -16.03 -22.17
C PRO A 418 12.59 -16.69 -21.94
N GLU A 419 13.10 -16.64 -20.71
CA GLU A 419 14.38 -17.25 -20.42
C GLU A 419 14.32 -18.69 -20.95
N PRO A 420 15.29 -19.13 -21.77
CA PRO A 420 15.28 -20.50 -22.26
C PRO A 420 15.41 -21.39 -21.03
N GLY A 421 14.27 -21.96 -20.58
CA GLY A 421 14.17 -22.70 -19.34
C GLY A 421 15.39 -23.57 -19.19
N SER A 422 16.15 -23.36 -18.12
CA SER A 422 17.44 -23.99 -17.83
C SER A 422 17.42 -25.51 -18.00
N LEU A 423 16.23 -26.13 -17.93
CA LEU A 423 15.91 -27.51 -18.33
C LEU A 423 16.24 -27.86 -19.79
N THR A 424 16.05 -26.96 -20.75
CA THR A 424 16.33 -27.18 -22.19
C THR A 424 17.83 -27.23 -22.46
N LEU A 425 18.60 -26.36 -21.80
CA LEU A 425 20.06 -26.37 -21.83
C LEU A 425 20.63 -27.60 -21.10
N LEU A 426 20.03 -28.00 -19.98
CA LEU A 426 20.38 -29.22 -19.27
C LEU A 426 20.10 -30.48 -20.10
N MET A 427 18.94 -30.55 -20.75
CA MET A 427 18.57 -31.65 -21.66
C MET A 427 19.50 -31.73 -22.87
N CYS A 428 19.87 -30.59 -23.47
CA CYS A 428 20.87 -30.55 -24.55
C CYS A 428 22.27 -31.00 -24.06
N GLY A 429 22.65 -30.66 -22.83
CA GLY A 429 23.89 -31.10 -22.19
C GLY A 429 23.93 -32.61 -21.96
N ILE A 430 22.84 -33.19 -21.45
CA ILE A 430 22.72 -34.64 -21.18
C ILE A 430 22.75 -35.44 -22.49
N VAL A 431 22.10 -34.97 -23.56
CA VAL A 431 22.13 -35.64 -24.87
C VAL A 431 23.53 -35.60 -25.48
N LYS A 432 24.27 -34.49 -25.37
CA LYS A 432 25.67 -34.41 -25.83
C LYS A 432 26.60 -35.33 -25.04
N LEU A 433 26.44 -35.43 -23.72
CA LEU A 433 27.22 -36.34 -22.87
C LEU A 433 26.91 -37.83 -23.16
N ALA A 434 25.64 -38.17 -23.40
CA ALA A 434 25.24 -39.52 -23.80
C ALA A 434 25.75 -39.91 -25.19
N ALA A 435 25.76 -38.97 -26.14
CA ALA A 435 26.31 -39.18 -27.48
C ALA A 435 27.85 -39.33 -27.46
N HIS A 436 28.54 -38.61 -26.57
CA HIS A 436 30.00 -38.71 -26.44
C HIS A 436 30.44 -40.05 -25.81
N ARG A 437 29.65 -40.59 -24.88
CA ARG A 437 29.88 -41.93 -24.28
C ARG A 437 29.67 -43.08 -25.27
N ARG A 438 28.77 -42.94 -26.24
CA ARG A 438 28.52 -43.98 -27.26
C ARG A 438 29.60 -44.06 -28.34
N ARG A 439 30.45 -43.05 -28.50
CA ARG A 439 31.59 -43.05 -29.45
C ARG A 439 32.90 -43.58 -28.85
N ALA A 440 32.94 -43.83 -27.54
CA ALA A 440 34.13 -44.25 -26.82
C ALA A 440 34.15 -45.76 -26.45
N ASN A 441 33.22 -46.55 -26.98
CA ASN A 441 33.17 -48.02 -26.85
C ASN A 441 33.34 -48.70 -28.20
#